data_AF-A0A1M5T9I8-F1
#
_entry.id   AF-A0A1M5T9I8-F1
#
_cell.length_a   1.000
_cell.length_b   1.000
_cell.length_c   1.000
_cell.angle_alpha   90.00
_cell.angle_beta   90.00
_cell.angle_gamma   90.00
#
_symmetry.space_group_name_H-M   'P 1'
#
loop_
_entity.id
_entity.type
_entity.pdbx_description
1 polymer ?
#
loop_
_entity_poly.entity_id
_entity_poly.type
_entity_poly.pdbx_seq_one_letter_code
_entity_poly.pdbx_strand_id
1 'polypeptide(L)'
;MNADARAATVEPGSGDAAPELHPALAWTGVALVTASGAAAAWLESLLVPYYVGAALVPVTILLALASNWVLPRLARALVPRTVAAVLPFVAWLAVVFFVAAGGRPEGDVILPGGSAVEYVGYAVMLGGALVGTLSVVTSAPPPQRRPRG
;
A
#
# COMPACT_ATOMS: atom_id res chain seq x y z
N MET A 1 62.26 32.37 -2.57
CA MET A 1 62.58 31.01 -3.04
C MET A 1 61.41 30.12 -2.64
N ASN A 2 60.72 29.56 -3.64
CA ASN A 2 59.44 28.83 -3.58
C ASN A 2 59.46 27.58 -2.68
N ALA A 3 58.29 27.20 -2.15
CA ALA A 3 57.58 25.94 -2.45
C ALA A 3 56.40 25.79 -1.46
N ASP A 4 55.16 26.00 -1.90
CA ASP A 4 54.27 24.93 -2.41
C ASP A 4 54.16 23.71 -1.47
N ALA A 5 53.12 23.70 -0.62
CA ALA A 5 52.48 22.46 -0.18
C ALA A 5 51.00 22.75 0.08
N ARG A 6 50.25 22.59 -1.00
CA ARG A 6 48.81 22.75 -1.18
C ARG A 6 48.01 22.15 -0.02
N ALA A 7 47.11 22.97 0.52
CA ALA A 7 45.92 22.50 1.20
C ALA A 7 45.19 21.53 0.25
N ALA A 8 45.21 20.25 0.59
CA ALA A 8 44.27 19.30 0.02
C ALA A 8 42.89 19.65 0.58
N THR A 9 42.18 20.56 -0.08
CA THR A 9 40.72 20.64 -0.02
C THR A 9 40.21 19.31 -0.56
N VAL A 10 39.95 18.37 0.34
CA VAL A 10 39.09 17.24 0.06
C VAL A 10 37.71 17.85 -0.20
N GLU A 11 37.42 18.13 -1.47
CA GLU A 11 36.05 18.34 -1.93
C GLU A 11 35.25 17.13 -1.43
N PRO A 12 34.24 17.32 -0.56
CA PRO A 12 33.37 16.22 -0.17
C PRO A 12 32.74 15.73 -1.47
N GLY A 13 33.13 14.52 -1.87
CA GLY A 13 32.65 13.88 -3.08
C GLY A 13 31.14 14.07 -3.16
N SER A 14 30.71 14.66 -4.27
CA SER A 14 29.33 14.73 -4.72
C SER A 14 28.75 13.33 -4.65
N GLY A 15 28.19 12.97 -3.49
CA GLY A 15 27.55 11.68 -3.26
C GLY A 15 26.49 11.54 -4.32
N ASP A 16 26.60 10.47 -5.10
CA ASP A 16 25.74 10.13 -6.22
C ASP A 16 24.30 10.58 -5.97
N ALA A 17 23.92 11.69 -6.61
CA ALA A 17 22.54 12.12 -6.61
C ALA A 17 21.77 11.00 -7.31
N ALA A 18 21.04 10.19 -6.52
CA ALA A 18 20.27 9.09 -7.04
C ALA A 18 19.44 9.60 -8.22
N PRO A 19 19.43 8.90 -9.36
CA PRO A 19 18.79 9.40 -10.57
C PRO A 19 17.33 9.75 -10.25
N GLU A 20 16.98 11.03 -10.35
CA GLU A 20 15.62 11.48 -10.14
C GLU A 20 14.73 10.80 -11.20
N LEU A 21 13.79 9.98 -10.75
CA LEU A 21 12.83 9.34 -11.64
C LEU A 21 12.05 10.41 -12.39
N HIS A 22 11.97 10.28 -13.71
CA HIS A 22 11.14 11.15 -14.52
C HIS A 22 9.70 11.13 -13.97
N PRO A 23 9.04 12.30 -13.76
CA PRO A 23 7.75 12.35 -13.06
C PRO A 23 6.67 11.44 -13.66
N ALA A 24 6.64 11.32 -14.99
CA ALA A 24 5.71 10.42 -15.67
C ALA A 24 5.91 8.95 -15.26
N LEU A 25 7.17 8.49 -15.18
CA LEU A 25 7.50 7.12 -14.81
C LEU A 25 7.12 6.83 -13.35
N ALA A 26 7.35 7.79 -12.45
CA ALA A 26 6.95 7.68 -11.05
C ALA A 26 5.43 7.51 -10.90
N TRP A 27 4.64 8.30 -11.64
CA TRP A 27 3.17 8.16 -11.65
C TRP A 27 2.68 6.88 -12.32
N THR A 28 3.35 6.39 -13.37
CA THR A 28 3.07 5.06 -13.93
C THR A 28 3.30 3.99 -12.87
N GLY A 29 4.37 4.09 -12.09
CA GLY A 29 4.61 3.19 -10.96
C GLY A 29 3.48 3.24 -9.92
N VAL A 30 2.99 4.43 -9.55
CA VAL A 30 1.83 4.58 -8.66
C VAL A 30 0.58 3.92 -9.24
N ALA A 31 0.32 4.07 -10.54
CA ALA A 31 -0.81 3.41 -11.21
C ALA A 31 -0.69 1.88 -11.15
N LEU A 32 0.50 1.32 -11.40
CA LEU A 32 0.77 -0.12 -11.29
C LEU A 32 0.60 -0.64 -9.86
N VAL A 33 1.11 0.09 -8.86
CA VAL A 33 0.92 -0.23 -7.44
C VAL A 33 -0.56 -0.17 -7.05
N THR A 34 -1.31 0.78 -7.62
CA THR A 34 -2.76 0.90 -7.41
C THR A 34 -3.52 -0.28 -8.01
N ALA A 35 -3.20 -0.65 -9.25
CA ALA A 35 -3.75 -1.85 -9.89
C ALA A 35 -3.40 -3.13 -9.11
N SER A 36 -2.19 -3.19 -8.54
CA SER A 36 -1.76 -4.30 -7.67
C SER A 36 -2.60 -4.36 -6.39
N GLY A 37 -2.99 -3.21 -5.81
CA GLY A 37 -3.89 -3.15 -4.65
C GLY A 37 -5.29 -3.70 -4.96
N ALA A 38 -5.84 -3.35 -6.12
CA ALA A 38 -7.11 -3.92 -6.59
C ALA A 38 -7.00 -5.43 -6.85
N ALA A 39 -5.92 -5.88 -7.49
CA ALA A 39 -5.69 -7.31 -7.74
C ALA A 39 -5.48 -8.10 -6.43
N ALA A 40 -4.79 -7.52 -5.45
CA ALA A 40 -4.61 -8.10 -4.12
C ALA A 40 -5.95 -8.29 -3.42
N ALA A 41 -6.82 -7.27 -3.39
CA ALA A 41 -8.17 -7.39 -2.83
C ALA A 41 -8.97 -8.54 -3.48
N TRP A 42 -8.85 -8.68 -4.80
CA TRP A 42 -9.56 -9.72 -5.53
C TRP A 42 -9.05 -11.12 -5.14
N LEU A 43 -7.73 -11.32 -5.14
CA LEU A 43 -7.09 -12.58 -4.72
C LEU A 43 -7.40 -12.93 -3.27
N GLU A 44 -7.30 -11.95 -2.38
CA GLU A 44 -7.62 -12.10 -0.95
C GLU A 44 -9.07 -12.54 -0.76
N SER A 45 -10.01 -11.92 -1.47
CA SER A 45 -11.43 -12.30 -1.43
C SER A 45 -11.66 -13.75 -1.86
N LEU A 46 -10.94 -14.23 -2.87
CA LEU A 46 -11.01 -15.62 -3.32
C LEU A 46 -10.34 -16.62 -2.35
N LEU A 47 -9.39 -16.15 -1.54
CA LEU A 47 -8.67 -16.94 -0.53
C LEU A 47 -9.37 -16.96 0.83
N VAL A 48 -10.46 -16.22 1.02
CA VAL A 48 -11.23 -16.23 2.27
C VAL A 48 -11.72 -17.65 2.64
N PRO A 49 -12.34 -18.44 1.75
CA PRO A 49 -12.72 -19.82 2.04
C PRO A 49 -11.57 -20.80 1.72
N TYR A 50 -10.32 -20.48 2.03
CA TYR A 50 -9.19 -21.38 1.75
C TYR A 50 -9.11 -22.50 2.80
N TYR A 51 -9.25 -23.75 2.34
CA TYR A 51 -9.20 -24.94 3.17
C TYR A 51 -8.01 -25.82 2.82
N VAL A 52 -7.46 -26.47 3.84
CA VAL A 52 -6.54 -27.60 3.70
C VAL A 52 -7.21 -28.82 4.34
N GLY A 53 -7.75 -29.70 3.50
CA GLY A 53 -8.65 -30.76 3.94
C GLY A 53 -9.96 -30.17 4.47
N ALA A 54 -10.27 -30.42 5.75
CA ALA A 54 -11.44 -29.86 6.43
C ALA A 54 -11.12 -28.60 7.28
N ALA A 55 -9.85 -28.22 7.40
CA ALA A 55 -9.41 -27.11 8.24
C ALA A 55 -9.38 -25.80 7.43
N LEU A 56 -10.03 -24.76 7.94
CA LEU A 56 -9.97 -23.40 7.41
C LEU A 56 -8.61 -22.77 7.73
N VAL A 57 -7.93 -22.24 6.71
CA VAL A 57 -6.60 -21.62 6.86
C VAL A 57 -6.69 -20.13 6.51
N PRO A 58 -6.65 -19.22 7.50
CA PRO A 58 -6.94 -17.80 7.30
C PRO A 58 -5.72 -17.00 6.76
N VAL A 59 -5.02 -17.56 5.78
CA VAL A 59 -3.81 -16.94 5.19
C VAL A 59 -4.09 -15.57 4.58
N THR A 60 -5.30 -15.37 4.06
CA THR A 60 -5.71 -14.11 3.45
C THR A 60 -5.69 -12.92 4.43
N ILE A 61 -5.81 -13.15 5.74
CA ILE A 61 -5.72 -12.06 6.72
C ILE A 61 -4.32 -11.45 6.64
N LEU A 62 -3.28 -12.29 6.69
CA LEU A 62 -1.89 -11.84 6.62
C LEU A 62 -1.58 -11.13 5.30
N LEU A 63 -2.12 -11.63 4.19
CA LEU A 63 -1.98 -10.97 2.89
C LEU A 63 -2.62 -9.58 2.89
N ALA A 64 -3.84 -9.46 3.40
CA ALA A 64 -4.54 -8.17 3.50
C ALA A 64 -3.78 -7.17 4.38
N LEU A 65 -3.22 -7.61 5.52
CA LEU A 65 -2.39 -6.72 6.34
C LEU A 65 -1.12 -6.30 5.60
N ALA A 66 -0.43 -7.24 4.96
CA ALA A 66 0.82 -6.97 4.26
C ALA A 66 0.62 -6.05 3.04
N SER A 67 -0.38 -6.33 2.20
CA SER A 67 -0.67 -5.54 1.00
C SER A 67 -1.06 -4.11 1.36
N ASN A 68 -1.93 -3.92 2.36
CA ASN A 68 -2.34 -2.59 2.84
C ASN A 68 -1.23 -1.85 3.62
N TRP A 69 -0.23 -2.56 4.13
CA TRP A 69 0.94 -1.91 4.75
C TRP A 69 1.98 -1.46 3.70
N VAL A 70 2.27 -2.33 2.74
CA VAL A 70 3.39 -2.17 1.80
C VAL A 70 3.01 -1.29 0.61
N LEU A 71 1.86 -1.50 -0.02
CA LEU A 71 1.52 -0.83 -1.28
C LEU A 71 1.35 0.70 -1.13
N PRO A 72 0.66 1.22 -0.09
CA PRO A 72 0.59 2.68 0.13
C PRO A 72 1.97 3.32 0.34
N ARG A 73 2.88 2.63 1.04
CA ARG A 73 4.25 3.10 1.28
C ARG A 73 5.08 3.10 0.02
N LEU A 74 4.95 2.04 -0.80
CA LEU A 74 5.63 1.96 -2.07
C LEU A 74 5.19 3.08 -3.02
N ALA A 75 3.87 3.32 -3.12
CA ALA A 75 3.35 4.43 -3.91
C ALA A 75 3.84 5.79 -3.40
N ARG A 76 3.95 5.97 -2.08
CA ARG A 76 4.51 7.17 -1.46
C ARG A 76 6.01 7.35 -1.73
N ALA A 77 6.76 6.25 -1.77
CA ALA A 77 8.19 6.28 -2.08
C ALA A 77 8.45 6.68 -3.54
N LEU A 78 7.55 6.31 -4.46
CA LEU A 78 7.61 6.71 -5.86
C LEU A 78 7.21 8.18 -6.05
N VAL A 79 6.11 8.61 -5.41
CA VAL A 79 5.62 10.00 -5.47
C VAL A 79 5.35 10.49 -4.04
N PRO A 80 6.10 11.49 -3.54
CA PRO A 80 6.00 11.96 -2.16
C PRO A 80 4.76 12.85 -1.92
N ARG A 81 3.58 12.38 -2.33
CA ARG A 81 2.28 13.02 -2.13
C ARG A 81 1.31 12.08 -1.44
N THR A 82 0.45 12.61 -0.58
CA THR A 82 -0.44 11.78 0.26
C THR A 82 -1.45 11.06 -0.62
N VAL A 83 -1.89 11.72 -1.69
CA VAL A 83 -2.75 11.14 -2.72
C VAL A 83 -2.16 9.86 -3.30
N ALA A 84 -0.84 9.80 -3.58
CA ALA A 84 -0.21 8.61 -4.14
C ALA A 84 -0.33 7.40 -3.20
N ALA A 85 -0.18 7.61 -1.89
CA ALA A 85 -0.36 6.56 -0.89
C ALA A 85 -1.82 6.09 -0.74
N VAL A 86 -2.77 7.02 -0.89
CA VAL A 86 -4.20 6.74 -0.73
C VAL A 86 -4.76 5.89 -1.87
N LEU A 87 -4.28 6.10 -3.10
CA LEU A 87 -4.80 5.42 -4.29
C LEU A 87 -4.85 3.89 -4.19
N PRO A 88 -3.74 3.16 -3.88
CA PRO A 88 -3.79 1.70 -3.77
C PRO A 88 -4.73 1.22 -2.66
N PHE A 89 -4.80 1.94 -1.54
CA PHE A 89 -5.70 1.61 -0.44
C PHE A 89 -7.18 1.77 -0.83
N VAL A 90 -7.51 2.87 -1.52
CA VAL A 90 -8.88 3.11 -2.01
C VAL A 90 -9.27 2.09 -3.08
N ALA A 91 -8.34 1.73 -3.96
CA ALA A 91 -8.59 0.70 -4.97
C ALA A 91 -8.86 -0.67 -4.33
N TRP A 92 -8.09 -1.03 -3.31
CA TRP A 92 -8.33 -2.24 -2.50
C TRP A 92 -9.72 -2.21 -1.84
N LEU A 93 -10.06 -1.12 -1.14
CA LEU A 93 -11.37 -0.94 -0.51
C LEU A 93 -12.51 -1.04 -1.52
N ALA A 94 -12.37 -0.40 -2.68
CA ALA A 94 -13.40 -0.43 -3.72
C ALA A 94 -13.68 -1.87 -4.18
N VAL A 95 -12.64 -2.68 -4.39
CA VAL A 95 -12.83 -4.08 -4.76
C VAL A 95 -13.49 -4.88 -3.64
N VAL A 96 -13.00 -4.76 -2.39
CA VAL A 96 -13.59 -5.50 -1.26
C VAL A 96 -15.06 -5.13 -1.06
N PHE A 97 -15.40 -3.84 -1.07
CA PHE A 97 -16.77 -3.39 -0.81
C PHE A 97 -17.73 -3.62 -1.98
N PHE A 98 -17.33 -3.29 -3.21
CA PHE A 98 -18.25 -3.33 -4.35
C PHE A 98 -18.27 -4.68 -5.07
N VAL A 99 -17.15 -5.41 -5.06
CA VAL A 99 -17.03 -6.66 -5.81
C VAL A 99 -17.20 -7.87 -4.90
N ALA A 100 -16.62 -7.84 -3.71
CA ALA A 100 -16.59 -9.01 -2.83
C ALA A 100 -17.74 -9.05 -1.82
N ALA A 101 -18.04 -7.91 -1.19
CA ALA A 101 -19.11 -7.78 -0.18
C ALA A 101 -20.45 -7.29 -0.77
N GLY A 102 -20.43 -6.73 -1.98
CA GLY A 102 -21.64 -6.34 -2.70
C GLY A 102 -22.44 -7.57 -3.09
N GLY A 103 -23.68 -7.65 -2.60
CA GLY A 103 -24.62 -8.67 -3.05
C GLY A 103 -24.88 -8.51 -4.54
N ARG A 104 -24.65 -9.56 -5.31
CA ARG A 104 -24.86 -9.51 -6.76
C ARG A 104 -26.33 -9.78 -7.10
N PRO A 105 -26.81 -9.34 -8.28
CA PRO A 105 -28.21 -9.54 -8.70
C PRO A 105 -28.65 -11.00 -8.70
N GLU A 106 -27.70 -11.91 -8.88
CA GLU A 106 -27.89 -13.36 -8.90
C GLU A 106 -28.05 -13.95 -7.49
N GLY A 107 -27.81 -13.15 -6.45
CA GLY A 107 -27.88 -13.54 -5.04
C GLY A 107 -26.60 -14.19 -4.50
N ASP A 108 -25.53 -14.29 -5.29
CA ASP A 108 -24.22 -14.74 -4.83
C ASP A 108 -23.43 -13.59 -4.18
N VAL A 109 -22.62 -13.96 -3.19
CA VAL A 109 -21.67 -13.08 -2.52
C VAL A 109 -20.35 -13.84 -2.44
N ILE A 110 -19.24 -13.18 -2.80
CA ILE A 110 -17.91 -13.81 -2.76
C ILE A 110 -17.49 -14.06 -1.31
N LEU A 111 -17.91 -13.19 -0.39
CA LEU A 111 -17.76 -13.35 1.05
C LEU A 111 -18.99 -14.08 1.64
N PRO A 112 -18.90 -15.40 1.92
CA PRO A 112 -20.02 -16.15 2.46
C PRO A 112 -20.35 -15.71 3.90
N GLY A 113 -21.59 -15.28 4.13
CA GLY A 113 -22.10 -15.01 5.48
C GLY A 113 -22.63 -16.27 6.19
N GLY A 114 -22.69 -16.25 7.52
CA GLY A 114 -23.38 -17.26 8.34
C GLY A 114 -22.61 -18.55 8.61
N SER A 115 -21.29 -18.57 8.44
CA SER A 115 -20.45 -19.77 8.65
C SER A 115 -19.12 -19.45 9.33
N ALA A 116 -18.33 -20.49 9.66
CA ALA A 116 -16.98 -20.31 10.19
C ALA A 116 -16.05 -19.51 9.26
N VAL A 117 -16.38 -19.30 7.99
CA VAL A 117 -15.60 -18.46 7.07
C VAL A 117 -15.80 -16.97 7.31
N GLU A 118 -16.92 -16.59 7.92
CA GLU A 118 -17.36 -15.20 8.07
C GLU A 118 -16.36 -14.36 8.89
N TYR A 119 -15.79 -14.92 9.96
CA TYR A 119 -14.81 -14.20 10.78
C TYR A 119 -13.53 -13.86 9.99
N VAL A 120 -13.15 -14.69 9.01
CA VAL A 120 -11.99 -14.44 8.14
C VAL A 120 -12.28 -13.26 7.24
N GLY A 121 -13.47 -13.21 6.66
CA GLY A 121 -13.94 -12.08 5.87
C GLY A 121 -13.91 -10.77 6.65
N TYR A 122 -14.45 -10.77 7.88
CA TYR A 122 -14.40 -9.59 8.75
C TYR A 122 -12.98 -9.20 9.15
N ALA A 123 -12.11 -10.17 9.44
CA ALA A 123 -10.71 -9.89 9.77
C ALA A 123 -9.94 -9.29 8.60
N VAL A 124 -10.18 -9.75 7.37
CA VAL A 124 -9.63 -9.13 6.14
C VAL A 124 -10.13 -7.70 6.01
N MET A 125 -11.45 -7.48 6.11
CA MET A 125 -12.05 -6.17 5.88
C MET A 125 -11.61 -5.15 6.95
N LEU A 126 -11.76 -5.48 8.23
CA LEU A 126 -11.41 -4.59 9.34
C LEU A 126 -9.91 -4.46 9.51
N GLY A 127 -9.17 -5.57 9.45
CA GLY A 127 -7.72 -5.58 9.60
C GLY A 127 -7.01 -4.86 8.45
N GLY A 128 -7.38 -5.18 7.21
CA GLY A 128 -6.86 -4.50 6.02
C GLY A 128 -7.17 -3.00 6.02
N ALA A 129 -8.42 -2.61 6.34
CA ALA A 129 -8.80 -1.20 6.44
C ALA A 129 -8.02 -0.43 7.53
N LEU A 130 -7.86 -1.04 8.71
CA LEU A 130 -7.11 -0.43 9.81
C LEU A 130 -5.63 -0.26 9.43
N VAL A 131 -4.99 -1.32 8.92
CA VAL A 131 -3.58 -1.29 8.53
C VAL A 131 -3.33 -0.34 7.35
N GLY A 132 -4.24 -0.30 6.36
CA GLY A 132 -4.17 0.65 5.25
C GLY A 132 -4.27 2.10 5.70
N THR A 133 -5.20 2.38 6.63
CA THR A 133 -5.33 3.70 7.24
C THR A 133 -4.06 4.09 8.01
N LEU A 134 -3.54 3.20 8.86
CA LEU A 134 -2.30 3.42 9.60
C LEU A 134 -1.11 3.65 8.66
N SER A 135 -1.05 2.89 7.57
CA SER A 135 -0.03 3.01 6.53
C SER A 135 -0.04 4.42 5.91
N VAL A 136 -1.21 4.91 5.50
CA VAL A 136 -1.36 6.26 4.93
C VAL A 136 -1.01 7.34 5.96
N VAL A 137 -1.55 7.25 7.18
CA VAL A 137 -1.36 8.27 8.24
C VAL A 137 0.11 8.37 8.65
N THR A 138 0.77 7.25 8.89
CA THR A 138 2.20 7.23 9.30
C THR A 138 3.15 7.59 8.18
N SER A 139 2.69 7.58 6.92
CA SER A 139 3.47 8.01 5.75
C SER A 139 3.26 9.49 5.39
N ALA A 140 2.39 10.22 6.11
CA ALA A 140 2.13 11.63 5.85
C ALA A 140 3.21 12.53 6.52
N PRO A 141 3.69 13.59 5.84
CA PRO A 141 4.64 14.53 6.46
C PRO A 141 4.02 15.26 7.65
N PRO A 142 4.82 15.68 8.65
CA PRO A 142 4.36 16.53 9.73
C PRO A 142 3.75 17.84 9.18
N PRO A 143 2.69 18.38 9.80
CA PRO A 143 2.14 19.68 9.42
C PRO A 143 3.25 20.75 9.47
N GLN A 144 3.54 21.37 8.33
CA GLN A 144 4.46 22.51 8.29
C GLN A 144 3.82 23.66 9.07
N ARG A 145 4.39 24.00 10.23
CA ARG A 145 3.97 25.20 10.98
C ARG A 145 4.28 26.42 10.13
N ARG A 146 3.24 27.07 9.60
CA ARG A 146 3.38 28.36 8.90
C ARG A 146 3.91 29.39 9.91
N PRO A 147 5.02 30.10 9.64
CA PRO A 147 5.50 31.15 10.53
C PRO A 147 4.41 32.21 10.72
N ARG A 148 4.04 32.50 11.98
CA ARG A 148 3.19 33.65 12.29
C ARG A 148 4.10 34.88 12.26
N GLY A 149 3.98 35.67 11.19
CA GLY A 149 4.47 37.04 11.15
C GLY A 149 3.52 37.98 11.90
#